data_AF-A0AAN6W0N0-F1
#
_entry.id   AF-A0AAN6W0N0-F1
#
_cell.length_a   1.000
_cell.length_b   1.000
_cell.length_c   1.000
_cell.angle_alpha   90.00
_cell.angle_beta   90.00
_cell.angle_gamma   90.00
#
_symmetry.space_group_name_H-M   'P 1'
#
loop_
_entity.id
_entity.type
_entity.pdbx_description
1 polymer ?
#
loop_
_entity_poly.entity_id
_entity_poly.type
_entity_poly.pdbx_seq_one_letter_code
_entity_poly.pdbx_strand_id
1 'polypeptide(L)'
;MRPRLGLPTDIEAVTDIIIRTMPLDPQWDYRFPYRHEFPDDHYRFTRLLFEYFLDPAYNDWQVMVVEDSLDPGCEDTRRVISFSVWDVSYRNKRRYGPGYVTQDRKSFIMPLCSFLTLICLFILFG
;
A
#
# COMPACT_ATOMS: atom_id res chain seq x y z
N MET A 1 -4.69 -14.83 11.30
CA MET A 1 -4.11 -14.10 10.14
C MET A 1 -4.47 -14.78 8.82
N ARG A 2 -5.19 -14.08 7.93
CA ARG A 2 -5.61 -14.57 6.60
C ARG A 2 -5.28 -13.51 5.52
N PRO A 3 -4.43 -13.83 4.53
CA PRO A 3 -4.17 -12.92 3.42
C PRO A 3 -5.33 -12.94 2.41
N ARG A 4 -5.66 -11.77 1.85
CA ARG A 4 -6.59 -11.60 0.72
C ARG A 4 -6.19 -10.40 -0.15
N LEU A 5 -6.85 -10.26 -1.29
CA LEU A 5 -6.73 -9.05 -2.11
C LEU A 5 -7.31 -7.85 -1.37
N GLY A 6 -6.62 -6.72 -1.47
CA GLY A 6 -7.13 -5.43 -1.02
C GLY A 6 -8.32 -5.01 -1.88
N LEU A 7 -9.31 -4.42 -1.22
CA LEU A 7 -10.52 -3.87 -1.83
C LEU A 7 -10.51 -2.35 -1.66
N PRO A 8 -11.22 -1.58 -2.52
CA PRO A 8 -11.38 -0.13 -2.34
C PRO A 8 -11.93 0.26 -0.96
N THR A 9 -12.72 -0.61 -0.34
CA THR A 9 -13.27 -0.41 1.02
C THR A 9 -12.20 -0.46 2.12
N ASP A 10 -11.02 -1.02 1.86
CA ASP A 10 -9.93 -1.13 2.84
C ASP A 10 -9.09 0.15 2.95
N ILE A 11 -9.41 1.19 2.18
CA ILE A 11 -8.58 2.40 2.06
C ILE A 11 -8.26 3.04 3.41
N GLU A 12 -9.25 3.20 4.29
CA GLU A 12 -9.03 3.82 5.60
C GLU A 12 -8.13 2.95 6.49
N ALA A 13 -8.31 1.62 6.45
CA ALA A 13 -7.49 0.70 7.24
C ALA A 13 -6.03 0.69 6.74
N VAL A 14 -5.83 0.65 5.42
CA VAL A 14 -4.49 0.71 4.80
C VAL A 14 -3.80 2.04 5.10
N THR A 15 -4.54 3.16 4.99
CA THR A 15 -4.02 4.50 5.27
C THR A 15 -3.64 4.67 6.74
N ASP A 16 -4.45 4.17 7.67
CA ASP A 16 -4.15 4.22 9.11
C ASP A 16 -2.91 3.37 9.45
N ILE A 17 -2.79 2.16 8.86
CA ILE A 17 -1.62 1.30 9.05
C ILE A 17 -0.35 1.97 8.57
N ILE A 18 -0.32 2.54 7.37
CA ILE A 18 0.90 3.17 6.82
C ILE A 18 1.31 4.40 7.65
N ILE A 19 0.36 5.25 8.06
CA ILE A 19 0.67 6.44 8.85
C ILE A 19 1.25 6.09 10.21
N ARG A 20 0.81 4.97 10.82
CA ARG A 20 1.33 4.49 12.11
C ARG A 20 2.66 3.76 11.99
N THR A 21 2.89 3.04 10.90
CA THR A 21 4.06 2.17 10.74
C THR A 21 5.25 2.88 10.12
N MET A 22 5.03 3.81 9.19
CA MET A 22 6.12 4.48 8.48
C MET A 22 7.05 5.35 9.32
N PRO A 23 6.64 5.96 10.45
CA PRO A 23 7.59 6.63 11.35
C PRO A 23 8.70 5.70 11.88
N LEU A 24 8.53 4.37 11.78
CA LEU A 24 9.55 3.38 12.14
C LEU A 24 10.58 3.15 11.03
N ASP A 25 10.31 3.60 9.80
CA ASP A 25 11.25 3.55 8.68
C ASP A 25 12.16 4.81 8.71
N PRO A 26 13.48 4.66 8.92
CA PRO A 26 14.41 5.79 8.94
C PRO A 26 14.41 6.62 7.64
N GLN A 27 13.99 6.03 6.52
CA GLN A 27 13.91 6.74 5.24
C GLN A 27 12.68 7.65 5.15
N TRP A 28 11.70 7.49 6.05
CA TRP A 28 10.44 8.21 5.96
C TRP A 28 10.62 9.72 6.15
N ASP A 29 11.45 10.12 7.11
CA ASP A 29 11.77 11.54 7.35
C ASP A 29 12.53 12.18 6.19
N TYR A 30 13.39 11.41 5.51
CA TYR A 30 14.06 11.87 4.30
C TYR A 30 13.08 12.09 3.14
N ARG A 31 12.07 11.22 2.98
CA ARG A 31 11.08 11.31 1.89
C ARG A 31 10.04 12.39 2.14
N PHE A 32 9.66 12.58 3.40
CA PHE A 32 8.61 13.51 3.81
C PHE A 32 9.12 14.45 4.90
N PRO A 33 10.06 15.36 4.57
CA PRO A 33 10.71 16.21 5.56
C PRO A 33 9.73 17.12 6.32
N TYR A 34 8.64 17.52 5.67
CA TYR A 34 7.63 18.41 6.25
C TYR A 34 6.40 17.68 6.84
N ARG A 35 6.44 16.34 6.98
CA ARG A 35 5.28 15.56 7.47
C ARG A 35 4.81 15.97 8.87
N HIS A 36 5.73 16.47 9.69
CA HIS A 36 5.42 16.93 11.05
C HIS A 36 4.82 18.33 11.07
N GLU A 37 5.16 19.17 10.09
CA GLU A 37 4.62 20.52 9.94
C GLU A 37 3.22 20.50 9.29
N PHE A 38 3.00 19.57 8.35
CA PHE A 38 1.74 19.42 7.62
C PHE A 38 1.19 17.98 7.69
N PRO A 39 0.75 17.51 8.87
CA PRO A 39 0.29 16.14 9.06
C PRO A 39 -1.00 15.82 8.28
N ASP A 40 -1.90 16.80 8.15
CA ASP A 40 -3.17 16.63 7.43
C ASP A 40 -2.94 16.45 5.91
N ASP A 41 -2.02 17.23 5.34
CA ASP A 41 -1.63 17.09 3.94
C ASP A 41 -0.93 15.75 3.72
N HIS A 42 -0.04 15.36 4.64
CA HIS A 42 0.63 14.06 4.59
C HIS A 42 -0.38 12.90 4.59
N TYR A 43 -1.38 12.94 5.48
CA TYR A 43 -2.47 11.96 5.50
C TYR A 43 -3.25 11.96 4.19
N ARG A 44 -3.68 13.14 3.72
CA ARG A 44 -4.49 13.30 2.52
C ARG A 44 -3.79 12.74 1.28
N PHE A 45 -2.53 13.09 1.06
CA PHE A 45 -1.78 12.63 -0.11
C PHE A 45 -1.40 11.15 -0.01
N THR A 46 -1.13 10.64 1.20
CA THR A 46 -0.94 9.21 1.43
C THR A 46 -2.21 8.43 1.08
N ARG A 47 -3.38 8.89 1.56
CA ARG A 47 -4.68 8.29 1.23
C ARG A 47 -4.92 8.27 -0.28
N LEU A 48 -4.70 9.39 -0.97
CA LEU A 48 -4.88 9.50 -2.42
C LEU A 48 -4.00 8.51 -3.20
N LEU A 49 -2.77 8.27 -2.73
CA LEU A 49 -1.87 7.29 -3.32
C LEU A 49 -2.42 5.86 -3.19
N PHE A 50 -2.91 5.48 -2.00
CA PHE A 50 -3.47 4.15 -1.78
C PHE A 50 -4.83 3.95 -2.45
N GLU A 51 -5.63 5.01 -2.62
CA GLU A 51 -6.84 4.96 -3.45
C GLU A 51 -6.49 4.56 -4.88
N TYR A 52 -5.43 5.14 -5.43
CA TYR A 52 -4.94 4.78 -6.77
C TYR A 52 -4.48 3.31 -6.84
N PHE A 53 -3.79 2.79 -5.83
CA PHE A 53 -3.35 1.38 -5.82
C PHE A 53 -4.50 0.38 -5.64
N LEU A 54 -5.57 0.77 -4.95
CA LEU A 54 -6.74 -0.09 -4.70
C LEU A 54 -7.81 0.03 -5.80
N ASP A 55 -7.72 1.04 -6.68
CA ASP A 55 -8.68 1.26 -7.75
C ASP A 55 -8.58 0.15 -8.82
N PRO A 56 -9.65 -0.66 -9.04
CA PRO A 56 -9.66 -1.75 -10.01
C PRO A 56 -9.41 -1.32 -11.46
N ALA A 57 -9.55 -0.04 -11.78
CA ALA A 57 -9.21 0.50 -13.10
C ALA A 57 -7.71 0.41 -13.41
N TYR A 58 -6.87 0.35 -12.38
CA TYR A 58 -5.43 0.22 -12.51
C TYR A 58 -4.98 -1.20 -12.15
N ASN A 59 -4.51 -1.95 -13.14
CA ASN A 59 -4.14 -3.36 -12.99
C ASN A 59 -2.63 -3.62 -12.98
N ASP A 60 -1.82 -2.57 -13.02
CA ASP A 60 -0.37 -2.63 -12.84
C ASP A 60 0.07 -2.75 -11.37
N TRP A 61 -0.86 -2.49 -10.44
CA TRP A 61 -0.61 -2.55 -9.01
C TRP A 61 -1.47 -3.64 -8.37
N GLN A 62 -0.89 -4.37 -7.43
CA GLN A 62 -1.61 -5.38 -6.67
C GLN A 62 -1.39 -5.15 -5.18
N VAL A 63 -2.48 -4.84 -4.47
CA VAL A 63 -2.49 -4.71 -3.02
C VAL A 63 -2.99 -6.01 -2.40
N MET A 64 -2.21 -6.56 -1.46
CA MET A 64 -2.63 -7.65 -0.60
C MET A 64 -2.79 -7.11 0.82
N VAL A 65 -3.83 -7.56 1.52
CA VAL A 65 -4.08 -7.23 2.92
C VAL A 65 -4.13 -8.50 3.75
N VAL A 66 -3.73 -8.42 5.01
CA VAL A 66 -3.84 -9.51 5.98
C VAL A 66 -4.87 -9.12 7.02
N GLU A 67 -5.85 -9.99 7.21
CA GLU A 67 -6.87 -9.84 8.24
C GLU A 67 -6.55 -10.71 9.45
N ASP A 68 -6.88 -10.21 10.63
CA ASP A 68 -6.89 -11.00 11.85
C ASP A 68 -8.12 -10.74 12.70
N SER A 69 -8.53 -11.74 13.47
CA SER A 69 -9.62 -11.63 14.45
C SER A 69 -9.04 -11.23 15.80
N LEU A 70 -9.53 -10.13 16.37
CA LEU A 70 -9.10 -9.67 17.71
C LEU A 70 -9.56 -10.64 18.81
N ASP A 71 -10.68 -11.33 18.61
CA ASP A 71 -11.18 -12.36 19.52
C ASP A 71 -11.18 -13.76 18.85
N PRO A 72 -10.51 -14.76 19.43
CA PRO A 72 -10.53 -16.12 18.89
C PRO A 72 -11.94 -16.72 19.01
N GLY A 73 -12.69 -16.69 17.91
CA GLY A 73 -14.05 -17.25 17.81
C GLY A 73 -15.10 -16.31 17.21
N CYS A 74 -14.80 -15.02 17.05
CA CYS A 74 -15.73 -14.05 16.45
C CYS A 74 -15.29 -13.71 15.01
N GLU A 75 -15.91 -14.36 14.03
CA GLU A 75 -15.62 -14.12 12.60
C GLU A 75 -15.98 -12.70 12.14
N ASP A 76 -16.90 -12.03 12.85
CA ASP A 76 -17.45 -10.70 12.51
C ASP A 76 -16.53 -9.52 12.89
N THR A 77 -15.36 -9.80 13.49
CA THR A 77 -14.42 -8.76 13.96
C THR A 77 -13.09 -8.75 13.21
N ARG A 78 -13.04 -9.38 12.02
CA ARG A 78 -11.81 -9.38 11.21
C ARG A 78 -11.44 -7.96 10.80
N ARG A 79 -10.24 -7.53 11.19
CA ARG A 79 -9.67 -6.23 10.82
C ARG A 79 -8.41 -6.43 10.02
N VAL A 80 -8.16 -5.53 9.08
CA VAL A 80 -6.88 -5.48 8.38
C VAL A 80 -5.80 -5.06 9.38
N ILE A 81 -4.75 -5.88 9.49
CA ILE A 81 -3.62 -5.65 10.40
C ILE A 81 -2.33 -5.27 9.66
N SER A 82 -2.21 -5.68 8.39
CA SER A 82 -1.06 -5.36 7.55
C SER A 82 -1.43 -5.42 6.08
N PHE A 83 -0.59 -4.84 5.23
CA PHE A 83 -0.76 -4.87 3.78
C PHE A 83 0.59 -4.87 3.06
N SER A 84 0.55 -5.20 1.77
CA SER A 84 1.69 -5.13 0.85
C SER A 84 1.22 -4.62 -0.51
N VAL A 85 2.06 -3.82 -1.18
CA VAL A 85 1.80 -3.32 -2.55
C VAL A 85 2.86 -3.90 -3.49
N TRP A 86 2.42 -4.41 -4.63
CA TRP A 86 3.26 -5.03 -5.64
C TRP A 86 3.10 -4.34 -7.00
N ASP A 87 4.22 -4.03 -7.65
CA ASP A 87 4.24 -3.71 -9.08
C ASP A 87 4.16 -5.01 -9.89
N VAL A 88 3.06 -5.19 -10.61
CA VAL A 88 2.79 -6.35 -11.48
C VAL A 88 2.72 -5.96 -12.95
N SER A 89 3.18 -4.76 -13.30
CA SER A 89 3.14 -4.23 -14.68
C SER A 89 3.87 -5.12 -15.69
N TYR A 90 4.91 -5.82 -15.25
CA TYR A 90 5.62 -6.80 -16.06
C TYR A 90 4.72 -7.96 -16.53
N ARG A 91 3.72 -8.35 -15.72
CA ARG A 91 2.74 -9.40 -16.09
C ARG A 91 1.82 -8.89 -17.18
N ASN A 92 1.40 -7.63 -17.10
CA ASN A 92 0.57 -7.00 -18.13
C ASN A 92 1.36 -6.81 -19.43
N LYS A 93 2.61 -6.36 -19.35
CA LYS A 93 3.50 -6.28 -20.51
C LYS A 93 3.68 -7.65 -21.20
N ARG A 94 3.81 -8.73 -20.42
CA ARG A 94 3.86 -10.09 -20.98
C ARG A 94 2.53 -10.52 -21.62
N ARG A 95 1.39 -10.14 -21.05
CA ARG A 95 0.05 -10.51 -21.54
C ARG A 95 -0.38 -9.74 -22.78
N TYR A 96 -0.13 -8.43 -22.83
CA TYR A 96 -0.57 -7.52 -23.88
C TYR A 96 0.51 -7.22 -24.93
N GLY A 97 1.76 -7.59 -24.66
CA GLY A 97 2.88 -7.46 -25.59
C GLY A 97 3.63 -6.13 -25.51
N PRO A 98 4.57 -5.87 -26.44
CA PRO A 98 5.51 -4.75 -26.37
C PRO A 98 4.87 -3.37 -26.51
N GLY A 99 3.63 -3.28 -27.03
CA GLY A 99 2.87 -2.03 -27.14
C GLY A 99 2.15 -1.61 -25.85
N TYR A 100 2.21 -2.41 -24.79
CA TYR A 100 1.60 -2.07 -23.50
C TYR A 100 2.35 -0.91 -22.83
N VAL A 101 1.60 0.14 -22.51
CA VAL A 101 2.10 1.29 -21.74
C VAL A 101 1.67 1.11 -20.29
N THR A 102 2.64 1.12 -19.38
CA THR A 102 2.39 1.03 -17.95
C THR A 102 1.57 2.22 -17.47
N GLN A 103 0.61 1.96 -16.60
CA GLN A 103 -0.34 2.92 -16.04
C GLN A 103 0.27 3.83 -14.97
N ASP A 104 1.60 3.88 -14.89
CA ASP A 104 2.36 4.63 -13.89
C ASP A 104 2.07 6.14 -13.97
N ARG A 105 1.56 6.70 -12.87
CA ARG A 105 1.46 8.15 -12.70
C ARG A 105 2.83 8.69 -12.32
N LYS A 106 3.62 9.01 -13.35
CA LYS A 106 4.95 9.65 -13.26
C LYS A 106 4.99 10.92 -12.39
N SER A 107 3.84 11.50 -12.05
CA SER A 107 3.69 12.73 -11.27
C SER A 107 3.47 12.54 -9.76
N PHE A 108 3.27 11.32 -9.24
CA PHE A 108 2.94 11.12 -7.81
C PHE A 108 3.83 10.13 -7.03
N ILE A 109 4.59 9.25 -7.70
CA ILE A 109 5.00 7.97 -7.10
C ILE A 109 6.53 7.80 -6.90
N MET A 110 7.36 8.69 -7.45
CA MET A 110 8.80 8.40 -7.66
C MET A 110 9.65 8.04 -6.43
N PRO A 111 9.37 8.42 -5.16
CA PRO A 111 10.19 7.91 -4.05
C PRO A 111 9.55 6.74 -3.27
N LEU A 112 8.26 6.45 -3.42
CA LEU A 112 7.58 5.42 -2.58
C LEU A 112 7.76 3.99 -3.09
N CYS A 113 7.73 3.81 -4.41
CA CYS A 113 7.56 2.50 -4.99
C CYS A 113 8.79 1.58 -4.84
N SER A 114 10.00 2.13 -4.89
CA SER A 114 11.24 1.34 -4.82
C SER A 114 11.47 0.62 -3.47
N PHE A 115 10.70 0.94 -2.42
CA PHE A 115 10.96 0.45 -1.06
C PHE A 115 9.76 -0.10 -0.29
N LEU A 116 8.52 0.08 -0.76
CA LEU A 116 7.37 -0.63 -0.17
C LEU A 116 7.54 -2.17 -0.27
N THR A 117 8.29 -2.63 -1.27
CA THR A 117 8.76 -4.02 -1.40
C THR A 117 9.65 -4.48 -0.23
N LEU A 118 10.36 -3.56 0.43
CA LEU A 118 11.30 -3.87 1.52
C LEU A 118 10.60 -3.94 2.89
N ILE A 119 9.55 -3.15 3.11
CA ILE A 119 8.85 -3.08 4.40
C ILE A 119 8.06 -4.37 4.68
N CYS A 120 7.52 -5.00 3.63
CA CYS A 120 6.87 -6.31 3.78
C CYS A 120 7.84 -7.44 4.17
N LEU A 121 9.14 -7.28 3.91
CA LEU A 121 10.15 -8.27 4.31
C LEU A 121 10.40 -8.23 5.83
N PHE A 122 10.27 -7.06 6.47
CA PHE A 122 10.54 -6.90 7.90
C PHE A 122 9.40 -7.41 8.79
N ILE A 123 8.14 -7.35 8.35
CA ILE A 123 6.99 -7.85 9.14
C ILE A 123 6.89 -9.39 9.08
N LEU A 124 7.47 -10.04 8.07
CA LEU A 124 7.48 -11.51 7.95
C LEU A 124 8.68 -12.20 8.61
N PHE A 125 9.66 -11.45 9.11
CA PHE A 125 10.89 -11.99 9.73
C PHE A 125 11.21 -11.39 11.13
N GLY A 126 10.28 -10.68 11.75
CA GLY A 126 10.39 -10.14 13.11
C GLY A 126 9.60 -10.96 14.13
#